data_AF-A0A7C3MFY6-F1
#
_entry.id   AF-A0A7C3MFY6-F1
#
_cell.length_a   1.000
_cell.length_b   1.000
_cell.length_c   1.000
_cell.angle_alpha   90.00
_cell.angle_beta   90.00
_cell.angle_gamma   90.00
#
_symmetry.space_group_name_H-M   'P 1'
#
loop_
_entity.id
_entity.type
_entity.pdbx_description
1 polymer ?
#
loop_
_entity_poly.entity_id
_entity_poly.type
_entity_poly.pdbx_seq_one_letter_code
_entity_poly.pdbx_strand_id
1 'polypeptide(L)'
;MRKIILVLFTISISLLLISQEFSLTYRKYQKPAIISQMEKMLENAPDLEGKILIVKEFLKKAPQNVLIHRTYQDLMKIYDPDKLYQEYELLFKKNQNNPIYIYLFGRVQKKSETAKYYFEKSIERDKNFYWGYIGLSYYYTNEAKPPDYSKAEELLKKAISIDNSQPEAFLNLHSIYTMQRKYELADTVSDILTKINPDDDSIFLISINRFRRTGEKDRMISAIEKRIQEKGESPHLLLALADAYINNGKIGKTIEIFEKFVNLYPKNSNTPAILFNLSVLYSRKMDKINTIQYLRRAFEAGYNMRGWIENYPPFFFVKGEKEFKELINRINEKIGIGKKVKDFQCKDINGNLIDIRKLEGKVVLVDFCASWYEQCRAEIPFLREDYKRFGNKGLEIISVSLDDEKDALFSFISKEAIPWKVVFSGKGRNDPIAKIFGIDSIPSNFLVDKRGIMRYADLNGEVLIKRIEELLKEK
;
A
#
# COMPACT_ATOMS: atom_id res chain seq x y z
N MET A 1 -18.36 40.49 26.46
CA MET A 1 -17.12 40.02 27.14
C MET A 1 -17.33 38.98 28.27
N ARG A 2 -18.53 38.39 28.47
CA ARG A 2 -18.77 37.34 29.50
C ARG A 2 -19.14 35.95 28.96
N LYS A 3 -18.99 35.69 27.66
CA LYS A 3 -19.25 34.36 27.04
C LYS A 3 -17.99 33.63 26.52
N ILE A 4 -16.80 34.21 26.69
CA ILE A 4 -15.54 33.59 26.22
C ILE A 4 -14.78 32.87 27.36
N ILE A 5 -15.08 33.18 28.63
CA ILE A 5 -14.37 32.61 29.78
C ILE A 5 -14.90 31.22 30.18
N LEU A 6 -16.16 30.88 29.85
CA LEU A 6 -16.74 29.59 30.23
C LEU A 6 -16.32 28.43 29.30
N VAL A 7 -16.01 28.71 28.03
CA VAL A 7 -15.60 27.69 27.04
C VAL A 7 -14.14 27.27 27.26
N LEU A 8 -13.28 28.18 27.74
CA LEU A 8 -11.89 27.86 28.08
C LEU A 8 -11.76 27.07 29.40
N PHE A 9 -12.73 27.20 30.32
CA PHE A 9 -12.74 26.45 31.59
C PHE A 9 -13.23 25.00 31.43
N THR A 10 -14.11 24.73 30.45
CA THR A 10 -14.52 23.36 30.11
C THR A 10 -13.47 22.60 29.31
N ILE A 11 -12.70 23.28 28.46
CA ILE A 11 -11.60 22.66 27.69
C ILE A 11 -10.42 22.28 28.60
N SER A 12 -10.17 23.05 29.66
CA SER A 12 -9.11 22.77 30.63
C SER A 12 -9.47 21.63 31.59
N ILE A 13 -10.74 21.43 31.94
CA ILE A 13 -11.19 20.32 32.80
C ILE A 13 -11.24 18.98 32.04
N SER A 14 -11.57 18.96 30.75
CA SER A 14 -11.45 17.73 29.94
C SER A 14 -9.98 17.36 29.69
N LEU A 15 -9.09 18.32 29.42
CA LEU A 15 -7.64 18.09 29.38
C LEU A 15 -7.08 17.60 30.72
N LEU A 16 -7.57 18.13 31.85
CA LEU A 16 -7.19 17.70 33.19
C LEU A 16 -7.67 16.28 33.50
N LEU A 17 -8.89 15.91 33.12
CA LEU A 17 -9.47 14.57 33.35
C LEU A 17 -8.85 13.51 32.44
N ILE A 18 -8.50 13.84 31.20
CA ILE A 18 -7.73 12.95 30.30
C ILE A 18 -6.29 12.82 30.81
N SER A 19 -5.66 13.90 31.30
CA SER A 19 -4.33 13.80 31.93
C SER A 19 -4.35 13.10 33.29
N GLN A 20 -5.50 13.06 33.99
CA GLN A 20 -5.68 12.32 35.23
C GLN A 20 -5.99 10.84 35.00
N GLU A 21 -6.73 10.47 33.94
CA GLU A 21 -6.82 9.07 33.49
C GLU A 21 -5.45 8.55 33.00
N PHE A 22 -4.59 9.44 32.48
CA PHE A 22 -3.24 9.13 32.01
C PHE A 22 -2.14 9.72 32.90
N SER A 23 -2.36 9.87 34.21
CA SER A 23 -1.29 10.27 35.16
C SER A 23 -0.33 9.11 35.45
N LEU A 24 0.00 8.32 34.43
CA LEU A 24 0.96 7.25 34.50
C LEU A 24 2.35 7.84 34.31
N THR A 25 3.29 7.46 35.16
CA THR A 25 4.71 7.60 34.85
C THR A 25 5.01 6.72 33.63
N TYR A 26 5.09 7.33 32.45
CA TYR A 26 5.40 6.64 31.21
C TYR A 26 6.87 6.20 31.21
N ARG A 27 7.10 4.95 30.83
CA ARG A 27 8.44 4.38 30.74
C ARG A 27 8.95 4.54 29.31
N LYS A 28 10.18 5.04 29.14
CA LYS A 28 10.83 5.10 27.82
C LYS A 28 10.84 3.69 27.22
N TYR A 29 10.40 3.56 25.97
CA TYR A 29 10.53 2.30 25.27
C TYR A 29 12.01 2.03 25.00
N GLN A 30 12.48 0.87 25.47
CA GLN A 30 13.77 0.35 25.10
C GLN A 30 13.53 -0.89 24.25
N LYS A 31 13.59 -0.71 22.92
CA LYS A 31 13.48 -1.82 21.98
C LYS A 31 14.53 -2.89 22.35
N PRO A 32 14.12 -4.14 22.61
CA PRO A 32 15.07 -5.17 23.01
C PRO A 32 16.17 -5.35 21.96
N ALA A 33 17.42 -5.50 22.39
CA ALA A 33 18.58 -5.58 21.49
C ALA A 33 18.43 -6.67 20.42
N ILE A 34 17.82 -7.80 20.78
CA ILE A 34 17.54 -8.90 19.85
C ILE A 34 16.58 -8.49 18.72
N ILE A 35 15.61 -7.61 18.98
CA ILE A 35 14.68 -7.10 17.98
C ILE A 35 15.41 -6.14 17.05
N SER A 36 16.18 -5.20 17.60
CA SER A 36 16.98 -4.26 16.79
C SER A 36 17.99 -4.99 15.90
N GLN A 37 18.61 -6.05 16.40
CA GLN A 37 19.53 -6.88 15.61
C GLN A 37 18.80 -7.62 14.48
N MET A 38 17.62 -8.17 14.77
CA MET A 38 16.79 -8.85 13.76
C MET A 38 16.38 -7.89 12.65
N GLU A 39 15.83 -6.73 13.00
CA GLU A 39 15.39 -5.72 12.02
C GLU A 39 16.53 -5.27 11.09
N LYS A 40 17.72 -5.01 11.65
CA LYS A 40 18.91 -4.67 10.85
C LYS A 40 19.30 -5.78 9.88
N MET A 41 19.16 -7.05 10.27
CA MET A 41 19.42 -8.17 9.36
C MET A 41 18.35 -8.28 8.28
N LEU A 42 17.08 -8.03 8.62
CA LEU A 42 15.96 -8.07 7.67
C LEU A 42 16.06 -6.97 6.60
N GLU A 43 16.59 -5.79 6.94
CA GLU A 43 16.85 -4.72 5.99
C GLU A 43 17.85 -5.12 4.89
N ASN A 44 18.80 -6.00 5.23
CA ASN A 44 19.86 -6.46 4.32
C ASN A 44 19.55 -7.79 3.64
N ALA A 45 18.36 -8.36 3.89
CA ALA A 45 17.97 -9.64 3.33
C ALA A 45 17.70 -9.53 1.81
N PRO A 46 18.17 -10.49 0.99
CA PRO A 46 18.07 -10.40 -0.47
C PRO A 46 16.63 -10.49 -0.99
N ASP A 47 15.81 -11.31 -0.34
CA ASP A 47 14.44 -11.62 -0.76
C ASP A 47 13.57 -12.05 0.44
N LEU A 48 12.33 -12.43 0.16
CA LEU A 48 11.36 -12.88 1.18
C LEU A 48 11.79 -14.18 1.88
N GLU A 49 12.41 -15.12 1.16
CA GLU A 49 12.88 -16.38 1.75
C GLU A 49 14.03 -16.15 2.71
N GLY A 50 15.00 -15.31 2.34
CA GLY A 50 16.08 -14.86 3.20
C GLY A 50 15.57 -14.18 4.47
N LYS A 51 14.54 -13.32 4.36
CA LYS A 51 13.88 -12.71 5.53
C LYS A 51 13.29 -13.77 6.45
N ILE A 52 12.57 -14.75 5.91
CA ILE A 52 11.96 -15.84 6.68
C ILE A 52 13.04 -16.66 7.41
N LEU A 53 14.14 -17.00 6.74
CA LEU A 53 15.26 -17.73 7.35
C LEU A 53 15.89 -16.95 8.51
N ILE A 54 16.11 -15.64 8.32
CA ILE A 54 16.61 -14.77 9.39
C ILE A 54 15.68 -14.83 10.60
N VAL A 55 14.38 -14.58 10.43
CA VAL A 55 13.44 -14.60 11.57
C VAL A 55 13.41 -15.97 12.26
N LYS A 56 13.50 -17.08 11.52
CA LYS A 56 13.57 -18.43 12.11
C LYS A 56 14.78 -18.61 13.03
N GLU A 57 15.95 -18.09 12.66
CA GLU A 57 17.13 -18.13 13.53
C GLU A 57 16.94 -17.31 14.82
N PHE A 58 16.23 -16.19 14.74
CA PHE A 58 15.87 -15.39 15.91
C PHE A 58 14.83 -16.08 16.81
N LEU A 59 13.86 -16.80 16.22
CA LEU A 59 12.90 -17.61 16.98
C LEU A 59 13.56 -18.75 17.74
N LYS A 60 14.64 -19.35 17.21
CA LYS A 60 15.42 -20.36 17.96
C LYS A 60 16.05 -19.77 19.23
N LYS A 61 16.53 -18.51 19.16
CA LYS A 61 17.18 -17.81 20.28
C LYS A 61 16.18 -17.28 21.31
N ALA A 62 15.01 -16.84 20.87
CA ALA A 62 13.97 -16.28 21.73
C ALA A 62 12.58 -16.84 21.36
N PRO A 63 12.30 -18.12 21.67
CA PRO A 63 11.13 -18.85 21.18
C PRO A 63 9.79 -18.38 21.76
N GLN A 64 9.79 -17.48 22.74
CA GLN A 64 8.58 -16.90 23.33
C GLN A 64 8.44 -15.40 23.02
N ASN A 65 9.34 -14.82 22.22
CA ASN A 65 9.26 -13.41 21.92
C ASN A 65 8.13 -13.14 20.90
N VAL A 66 7.08 -12.44 21.37
CA VAL A 66 5.89 -12.15 20.57
C VAL A 66 6.22 -11.31 19.33
N LEU A 67 7.12 -10.33 19.42
CA LEU A 67 7.45 -9.47 18.28
C LEU A 67 8.11 -10.27 17.15
N ILE A 68 9.05 -11.17 17.48
CA ILE A 68 9.72 -12.03 16.50
C ILE A 68 8.70 -12.97 15.83
N HIS A 69 7.82 -13.59 16.62
CA HIS A 69 6.73 -14.40 16.09
C HIS A 69 5.80 -13.58 15.18
N ARG A 70 5.48 -12.35 15.56
CA ARG A 70 4.62 -11.48 14.74
C ARG A 70 5.25 -11.19 13.39
N THR A 71 6.54 -10.80 13.37
CA THR A 71 7.30 -10.61 12.12
C THR A 71 7.30 -11.87 11.26
N TYR A 72 7.51 -13.05 11.87
CA TYR A 72 7.46 -14.32 11.15
C TYR A 72 6.09 -14.57 10.50
N GLN A 73 5.00 -14.40 11.27
CA GLN A 73 3.64 -14.58 10.78
C GLN A 73 3.34 -13.62 9.62
N ASP A 74 3.76 -12.36 9.72
CA ASP A 74 3.47 -11.35 8.69
C ASP A 74 4.23 -11.67 7.37
N LEU A 75 5.45 -12.20 7.43
CA LEU A 75 6.19 -12.68 6.26
C LEU A 75 5.57 -13.95 5.66
N MET A 76 5.23 -14.92 6.50
CA MET A 76 4.67 -16.20 6.07
C MET A 76 3.26 -16.10 5.52
N LYS A 77 2.45 -15.10 5.94
CA LYS A 77 1.15 -14.81 5.32
C LYS A 77 1.27 -14.53 3.82
N ILE A 78 2.37 -13.91 3.42
CA ILE A 78 2.67 -13.59 2.02
C ILE A 78 3.28 -14.80 1.31
N TYR A 79 4.15 -15.53 2.00
CA TYR A 79 4.92 -16.64 1.41
C TYR A 79 4.12 -17.94 1.28
N ASP A 80 3.54 -18.43 2.37
CA ASP A 80 2.81 -19.70 2.44
C ASP A 80 1.84 -19.70 3.64
N PRO A 81 0.60 -19.21 3.45
CA PRO A 81 -0.38 -19.06 4.53
C PRO A 81 -0.90 -20.40 5.07
N ASP A 82 -0.91 -21.47 4.28
CA ASP A 82 -1.37 -22.77 4.74
C ASP A 82 -0.32 -23.45 5.62
N LYS A 83 0.96 -23.39 5.23
CA LYS A 83 2.07 -23.83 6.08
C LYS A 83 2.15 -23.02 7.38
N LEU A 84 1.91 -21.71 7.31
CA LEU A 84 1.83 -20.86 8.48
C LEU A 84 0.80 -21.38 9.49
N TYR A 85 -0.41 -21.70 9.02
CA TYR A 85 -1.46 -22.22 9.88
C TYR A 85 -1.05 -23.55 10.52
N GLN A 86 -0.51 -24.49 9.74
CA GLN A 86 -0.06 -25.80 10.24
C GLN A 86 1.02 -25.67 11.32
N GLU A 87 2.02 -24.80 11.10
CA GLU A 87 3.10 -24.58 12.07
C GLU A 87 2.57 -24.03 13.40
N TYR A 88 1.66 -23.05 13.37
CA TYR A 88 1.11 -22.47 14.59
C TYR A 88 0.04 -23.33 15.26
N GLU A 89 -0.64 -24.19 14.52
CA GLU A 89 -1.52 -25.21 15.09
C GLU A 89 -0.70 -26.22 15.92
N LEU A 90 0.44 -26.68 15.39
CA LEU A 90 1.36 -27.57 16.11
C LEU A 90 1.96 -26.88 17.34
N LEU A 91 2.37 -25.61 17.23
CA LEU A 91 2.89 -24.83 18.36
C LEU A 91 1.84 -24.67 19.45
N PHE A 92 0.60 -24.35 19.09
CA PHE A 92 -0.52 -24.25 20.03
C PHE A 92 -0.81 -25.59 20.70
N LYS A 93 -0.92 -26.69 19.94
CA LYS A 93 -1.18 -28.03 20.48
C LYS A 93 -0.16 -28.46 21.54
N LYS A 94 1.11 -28.08 21.37
CA LYS A 94 2.20 -28.35 22.33
C LYS A 94 2.18 -27.42 23.55
N ASN A 95 1.55 -26.25 23.45
CA ASN A 95 1.65 -25.19 24.46
C ASN A 95 0.28 -24.60 24.86
N GLN A 96 -0.74 -25.45 25.01
CA GLN A 96 -2.15 -25.03 25.19
C GLN A 96 -2.40 -24.15 26.43
N ASN A 97 -1.49 -24.15 27.39
CA ASN A 97 -1.59 -23.36 28.63
C ASN A 97 -0.78 -22.06 28.60
N ASN A 98 0.01 -21.81 27.55
CA ASN A 98 0.84 -20.61 27.47
C ASN A 98 0.10 -19.50 26.68
N PRO A 99 -0.20 -18.34 27.31
CA PRO A 99 -0.99 -17.28 26.70
C PRO A 99 -0.39 -16.76 25.38
N ILE A 100 0.94 -16.80 25.23
CA ILE A 100 1.65 -16.37 24.02
C ILE A 100 1.23 -17.22 22.83
N TYR A 101 1.30 -18.55 22.93
CA TYR A 101 0.99 -19.42 21.81
C TYR A 101 -0.51 -19.50 21.52
N ILE A 102 -1.37 -19.29 22.52
CA ILE A 102 -2.81 -19.12 22.32
C ILE A 102 -3.08 -17.87 21.48
N TYR A 103 -2.51 -16.72 21.87
CA TYR A 103 -2.64 -15.47 21.11
C TYR A 103 -2.07 -15.59 19.69
N LEU A 104 -0.89 -16.17 19.55
CA LEU A 104 -0.25 -16.35 18.24
C LEU A 104 -1.08 -17.27 17.34
N PHE A 105 -1.75 -18.29 17.89
CA PHE A 105 -2.68 -19.11 17.12
C PHE A 105 -3.95 -18.36 16.72
N GLY A 106 -4.44 -17.45 17.58
CA GLY A 106 -5.51 -16.51 17.24
C GLY A 106 -5.18 -15.66 16.01
N ARG A 107 -3.94 -15.15 15.89
CA ARG A 107 -3.49 -14.30 14.76
C ARG A 107 -3.47 -14.98 13.39
N VAL A 108 -3.45 -16.31 13.34
CA VAL A 108 -3.40 -17.10 12.09
C VAL A 108 -4.74 -17.71 11.70
N GLN A 109 -5.80 -17.48 12.49
CA GLN A 109 -7.13 -17.98 12.17
C GLN A 109 -7.69 -17.31 10.92
N LYS A 110 -8.33 -18.10 10.06
CA LYS A 110 -9.02 -17.60 8.85
C LYS A 110 -10.35 -16.91 9.17
N LYS A 111 -10.99 -17.26 10.29
CA LYS A 111 -12.28 -16.71 10.73
C LYS A 111 -12.10 -15.77 11.91
N SER A 112 -12.64 -14.56 11.81
CA SER A 112 -12.45 -13.49 12.81
C SER A 112 -13.02 -13.84 14.19
N GLU A 113 -14.17 -14.53 14.25
CA GLU A 113 -14.74 -15.02 15.52
C GLU A 113 -13.83 -16.06 16.19
N THR A 114 -13.17 -16.90 15.41
CA THR A 114 -12.22 -17.88 15.94
C THR A 114 -10.96 -17.17 16.46
N ALA A 115 -10.48 -16.14 15.77
CA ALA A 115 -9.37 -15.31 16.27
C ALA A 115 -9.73 -14.64 17.61
N LYS A 116 -10.92 -14.03 17.69
CA LYS A 116 -11.46 -13.41 18.91
C LYS A 116 -11.46 -14.38 20.09
N TYR A 117 -12.00 -15.57 19.91
CA TYR A 117 -12.02 -16.62 20.93
C TYR A 117 -10.62 -16.90 21.50
N TYR A 118 -9.60 -17.05 20.63
CA TYR A 118 -8.24 -17.29 21.10
C TYR A 118 -7.61 -16.08 21.78
N PHE A 119 -7.95 -14.85 21.38
CA PHE A 119 -7.51 -13.66 22.11
C PHE A 119 -8.11 -13.60 23.52
N GLU A 120 -9.41 -13.86 23.66
CA GLU A 120 -10.08 -13.96 24.96
C GLU A 120 -9.46 -15.07 25.83
N LYS A 121 -9.23 -16.26 25.26
CA LYS A 121 -8.55 -17.36 25.96
C LYS A 121 -7.15 -17.00 26.42
N SER A 122 -6.39 -16.24 25.63
CA SER A 122 -5.04 -15.80 26.05
C SER A 122 -5.08 -14.88 27.28
N ILE A 123 -6.08 -14.00 27.36
CA ILE A 123 -6.31 -13.11 28.52
C ILE A 123 -6.83 -13.88 29.73
N GLU A 124 -7.70 -14.89 29.51
CA GLU A 124 -8.16 -15.76 30.59
C GLU A 124 -7.01 -16.53 31.25
N ARG A 125 -6.01 -16.95 30.46
CA ARG A 125 -4.80 -17.62 30.98
C ARG A 125 -3.89 -16.69 31.75
N ASP A 126 -3.71 -15.47 31.28
CA ASP A 126 -2.95 -14.44 31.97
C ASP A 126 -3.60 -13.07 31.76
N LYS A 127 -4.20 -12.56 32.83
CA LYS A 127 -4.90 -11.26 32.84
C LYS A 127 -3.94 -10.08 32.63
N ASN A 128 -2.63 -10.28 32.80
CA ASN A 128 -1.58 -9.29 32.57
C ASN A 128 -0.90 -9.51 31.20
N PHE A 129 -1.46 -10.34 30.32
CA PHE A 129 -0.89 -10.56 29.00
C PHE A 129 -1.27 -9.44 28.02
N TYR A 130 -0.39 -8.43 27.90
CA TYR A 130 -0.54 -7.25 27.04
C TYR A 130 -1.06 -7.56 25.63
N TRP A 131 -0.47 -8.55 24.95
CA TRP A 131 -0.79 -8.85 23.55
C TRP A 131 -2.19 -9.43 23.33
N GLY A 132 -2.76 -10.10 24.34
CA GLY A 132 -4.14 -10.58 24.27
C GLY A 132 -5.11 -9.43 24.08
N TYR A 133 -4.94 -8.35 24.86
CA TYR A 133 -5.74 -7.13 24.74
C TYR A 133 -5.51 -6.41 23.40
N ILE A 134 -4.27 -6.38 22.89
CA ILE A 134 -3.98 -5.84 21.55
C ILE A 134 -4.76 -6.61 20.48
N GLY A 135 -4.68 -7.96 20.48
CA GLY A 135 -5.39 -8.79 19.52
C GLY A 135 -6.91 -8.61 19.58
N LEU A 136 -7.48 -8.59 20.79
CA LEU A 136 -8.91 -8.41 20.98
C LEU A 136 -9.38 -7.00 20.58
N SER A 137 -8.60 -5.96 20.86
CA SER A 137 -8.89 -4.59 20.41
C SER A 137 -8.90 -4.48 18.88
N TYR A 138 -8.01 -5.20 18.20
CA TYR A 138 -7.97 -5.24 16.73
C TYR A 138 -9.25 -5.85 16.16
N TYR A 139 -9.77 -6.94 16.75
CA TYR A 139 -11.04 -7.54 16.35
C TYR A 139 -12.18 -6.52 16.46
N TYR A 140 -12.35 -5.85 17.60
CA TYR A 140 -13.43 -4.88 17.77
C TYR A 140 -13.28 -3.63 16.88
N THR A 141 -12.05 -3.28 16.50
CA THR A 141 -11.78 -2.14 15.61
C THR A 141 -12.05 -2.45 14.14
N ASN A 142 -11.70 -3.65 13.66
CA ASN A 142 -11.65 -3.94 12.22
C ASN A 142 -12.59 -5.07 11.76
N GLU A 143 -12.89 -6.03 12.63
CA GLU A 143 -13.57 -7.27 12.26
C GLU A 143 -15.03 -7.32 12.72
N ALA A 144 -15.34 -6.71 13.86
CA ALA A 144 -16.69 -6.58 14.36
C ALA A 144 -17.57 -5.77 13.38
N LYS A 145 -18.81 -6.22 13.17
CA LYS A 145 -19.76 -5.57 12.26
C LYS A 145 -21.06 -5.24 13.03
N PRO A 146 -21.31 -3.96 13.37
CA PRO A 146 -20.44 -2.80 13.18
C PRO A 146 -19.21 -2.80 14.11
N PRO A 147 -18.16 -2.01 13.81
CA PRO A 147 -17.01 -1.83 14.71
C PRO A 147 -17.43 -1.29 16.08
N ASP A 148 -16.83 -1.81 17.14
CA ASP A 148 -17.04 -1.36 18.52
C ASP A 148 -15.78 -0.65 19.04
N TYR A 149 -15.67 0.63 18.66
CA TYR A 149 -14.54 1.46 19.06
C TYR A 149 -14.49 1.72 20.56
N SER A 150 -15.63 1.71 21.26
CA SER A 150 -15.68 1.89 22.71
C SER A 150 -15.07 0.70 23.42
N LYS A 151 -15.40 -0.53 23.00
CA LYS A 151 -14.77 -1.73 23.54
C LYS A 151 -13.29 -1.81 23.20
N ALA A 152 -12.92 -1.45 21.97
CA ALA A 152 -11.52 -1.40 21.57
C ALA A 152 -10.71 -0.39 22.42
N GLU A 153 -11.26 0.79 22.68
CA GLU A 153 -10.65 1.81 23.56
C GLU A 153 -10.43 1.27 24.98
N GLU A 154 -11.43 0.61 25.59
CA GLU A 154 -11.32 0.00 26.93
C GLU A 154 -10.18 -1.03 26.99
N LEU A 155 -10.10 -1.91 25.98
CA LEU A 155 -9.07 -2.94 25.90
C LEU A 155 -7.67 -2.35 25.73
N LEU A 156 -7.52 -1.28 24.94
CA LEU A 156 -6.25 -0.59 24.75
C LEU A 156 -5.80 0.15 26.01
N LYS A 157 -6.73 0.83 26.71
CA LYS A 157 -6.45 1.42 28.03
C LYS A 157 -6.00 0.33 29.02
N LYS A 158 -6.63 -0.85 28.99
CA LYS A 158 -6.20 -2.00 29.80
C LYS A 158 -4.80 -2.49 29.43
N ALA A 159 -4.48 -2.60 28.14
CA ALA A 159 -3.13 -2.95 27.68
C ALA A 159 -2.08 -1.94 28.17
N ILE A 160 -2.36 -0.64 28.06
CA ILE A 160 -1.48 0.44 28.54
C ILE A 160 -1.26 0.35 30.05
N SER A 161 -2.29 0.00 30.83
CA SER A 161 -2.15 -0.18 32.28
C SER A 161 -1.23 -1.35 32.67
N ILE A 162 -1.09 -2.35 31.79
CA ILE A 162 -0.21 -3.51 31.98
C ILE A 162 1.23 -3.14 31.58
N ASP A 163 1.40 -2.59 30.39
CA ASP A 163 2.70 -2.15 29.90
C ASP A 163 2.59 -0.86 29.08
N ASN A 164 2.91 0.26 29.74
CA ASN A 164 2.93 1.59 29.13
C ASN A 164 4.26 1.93 28.43
N SER A 165 5.20 0.99 28.35
CA SER A 165 6.46 1.20 27.62
C SER A 165 6.32 0.85 26.14
N GLN A 166 5.30 0.09 25.74
CA GLN A 166 5.10 -0.37 24.37
C GLN A 166 4.30 0.66 23.56
N PRO A 167 4.73 1.01 22.33
CA PRO A 167 4.03 1.98 21.51
C PRO A 167 2.72 1.45 20.91
N GLU A 168 2.53 0.14 20.73
CA GLU A 168 1.43 -0.42 19.93
C GLU A 168 0.04 -0.07 20.46
N ALA A 169 -0.17 -0.13 21.78
CA ALA A 169 -1.47 0.20 22.36
C ALA A 169 -1.82 1.67 22.13
N PHE A 170 -0.83 2.57 22.29
CA PHE A 170 -1.01 3.99 22.02
C PHE A 170 -1.21 4.27 20.53
N LEU A 171 -0.49 3.60 19.63
CA LEU A 171 -0.67 3.74 18.18
C LEU A 171 -2.08 3.31 17.74
N ASN A 172 -2.58 2.19 18.26
CA ASN A 172 -3.94 1.73 17.98
C ASN A 172 -4.98 2.72 18.55
N LEU A 173 -4.76 3.23 19.76
CA LEU A 173 -5.65 4.20 20.39
C LEU A 173 -5.69 5.53 19.62
N HIS A 174 -4.53 6.02 19.19
CA HIS A 174 -4.40 7.18 18.31
C HIS A 174 -5.20 6.99 17.01
N SER A 175 -5.09 5.81 16.38
CA SER A 175 -5.83 5.47 15.17
C SER A 175 -7.34 5.53 15.38
N ILE A 176 -7.85 4.91 16.46
CA ILE A 176 -9.28 4.95 16.83
C ILE A 176 -9.76 6.38 17.02
N TYR A 177 -9.04 7.20 17.78
CA TYR A 177 -9.41 8.60 17.97
C TYR A 177 -9.41 9.40 16.67
N THR A 178 -8.45 9.13 15.77
CA THR A 178 -8.41 9.76 14.45
C THR A 178 -9.61 9.36 13.60
N MET A 179 -9.98 8.07 13.55
CA MET A 179 -11.14 7.56 12.81
C MET A 179 -12.45 8.15 13.34
N GLN A 180 -12.56 8.32 14.67
CA GLN A 180 -13.70 8.97 15.32
C GLN A 180 -13.66 10.49 15.25
N ARG A 181 -12.66 11.09 14.58
CA ARG A 181 -12.42 12.55 14.51
C ARG A 181 -12.25 13.23 15.87
N LYS A 182 -11.89 12.47 16.91
CA LYS A 182 -11.56 12.95 18.26
C LYS A 182 -10.11 13.45 18.29
N TYR A 183 -9.81 14.49 17.53
CA TYR A 183 -8.43 14.89 17.26
C TYR A 183 -7.65 15.39 18.49
N GLU A 184 -8.31 16.01 19.46
CA GLU A 184 -7.65 16.46 20.70
C GLU A 184 -7.11 15.27 21.51
N LEU A 185 -7.86 14.17 21.54
CA LEU A 185 -7.42 12.93 22.16
C LEU A 185 -6.29 12.28 21.36
N ALA A 186 -6.37 12.28 20.02
CA ALA A 186 -5.30 11.77 19.17
C ALA A 186 -3.99 12.58 19.35
N ASP A 187 -4.08 13.92 19.42
CA ASP A 187 -2.93 14.79 19.66
C ASP A 187 -2.30 14.50 21.05
N THR A 188 -3.14 14.30 22.07
CA THR A 188 -2.68 13.90 23.42
C THR A 188 -1.93 12.57 23.40
N VAL A 189 -2.45 11.57 22.69
CA VAL A 189 -1.77 10.27 22.54
C VAL A 189 -0.45 10.41 21.76
N SER A 190 -0.40 11.28 20.75
CA SER A 190 0.82 11.58 20.00
C SER A 190 1.90 12.23 20.87
N ASP A 191 1.51 13.12 21.77
CA ASP A 191 2.41 13.76 22.73
C ASP A 191 2.98 12.72 23.71
N ILE A 192 2.17 11.76 24.15
CA ILE A 192 2.63 10.63 24.98
C ILE A 192 3.61 9.75 24.19
N LEU A 193 3.24 9.33 22.98
CA LEU A 193 4.09 8.50 22.11
C LEU A 193 5.46 9.12 21.88
N THR A 194 5.52 10.43 21.65
CA THR A 194 6.79 11.16 21.45
C THR A 194 7.67 11.14 22.69
N LYS A 195 7.08 11.07 23.89
CA LYS A 195 7.83 10.94 25.14
C LYS A 195 8.31 9.50 25.41
N ILE A 196 7.51 8.50 25.01
CA ILE A 196 7.87 7.09 25.13
C ILE A 196 8.99 6.74 24.13
N ASN A 197 8.89 7.23 22.90
CA ASN A 197 9.82 6.96 21.80
C ASN A 197 10.38 8.27 21.19
N PRO A 198 11.20 9.04 21.93
CA PRO A 198 11.69 10.33 21.47
C PRO A 198 12.61 10.25 20.25
N ASP A 199 13.17 9.07 19.97
CA ASP A 199 14.12 8.83 18.90
C ASP A 199 13.46 8.21 17.64
N ASP A 200 12.16 7.95 17.66
CA ASP A 200 11.43 7.36 16.53
C ASP A 200 10.81 8.43 15.63
N ASP A 201 11.33 8.56 14.40
CA ASP A 201 10.85 9.55 13.44
C ASP A 201 9.41 9.29 12.98
N SER A 202 8.95 8.03 12.94
CA SER A 202 7.57 7.73 12.53
C SER A 202 6.58 8.30 13.55
N ILE A 203 6.91 8.18 14.85
CA ILE A 203 6.13 8.74 15.94
C ILE A 203 6.18 10.27 15.94
N PHE A 204 7.35 10.86 15.70
CA PHE A 204 7.46 12.30 15.50
C PHE A 204 6.55 12.79 14.35
N LEU A 205 6.54 12.09 13.22
CA LEU A 205 5.70 12.44 12.07
C LEU A 205 4.20 12.32 12.36
N ILE A 206 3.79 11.35 13.18
CA ILE A 206 2.40 11.29 13.70
C ILE A 206 2.07 12.57 14.48
N SER A 207 2.98 13.01 15.36
CA SER A 207 2.74 14.17 16.24
C SER A 207 2.55 15.49 15.48
N ILE A 208 3.20 15.67 14.34
CA ILE A 208 3.09 16.90 13.54
C ILE A 208 1.92 16.90 12.56
N ASN A 209 1.19 15.77 12.41
CA ASN A 209 0.00 15.71 11.57
C ASN A 209 -1.07 16.73 12.01
N ARG A 210 -1.06 17.15 13.28
CA ARG A 210 -1.91 18.23 13.78
C ARG A 210 -1.72 19.53 12.98
N PHE A 211 -0.49 19.88 12.62
CA PHE A 211 -0.19 21.07 11.82
C PHE A 211 -0.73 20.96 10.40
N ARG A 212 -0.68 19.75 9.81
CA ARG A 212 -1.31 19.50 8.50
C ARG A 212 -2.82 19.71 8.57
N ARG A 213 -3.46 19.21 9.64
CA ARG A 213 -4.91 19.34 9.88
C ARG A 213 -5.34 20.79 10.14
N THR A 214 -4.56 21.58 10.87
CA THR A 214 -4.85 22.99 11.19
C THR A 214 -4.39 23.96 10.11
N GLY A 215 -3.70 23.48 9.07
CA GLY A 215 -3.17 24.31 7.98
C GLY A 215 -1.91 25.10 8.37
N GLU A 216 -1.28 24.79 9.49
CA GLU A 216 -0.08 25.45 10.01
C GLU A 216 1.19 24.97 9.28
N LYS A 217 1.22 25.14 7.96
CA LYS A 217 2.26 24.59 7.06
C LYS A 217 3.69 25.00 7.44
N ASP A 218 3.90 26.25 7.82
CA ASP A 218 5.24 26.73 8.19
C ASP A 218 5.71 26.15 9.53
N ARG A 219 4.81 25.98 10.51
CA ARG A 219 5.16 25.30 11.78
C ARG A 219 5.54 23.85 11.54
N MET A 220 4.84 23.17 10.62
CA MET A 220 5.18 21.80 10.23
C MET A 220 6.60 21.73 9.64
N ILE A 221 6.93 22.63 8.70
CA ILE A 221 8.26 22.71 8.09
C ILE A 221 9.32 22.95 9.17
N SER A 222 9.15 23.96 10.02
CA SER A 222 10.12 24.29 11.07
C SER A 222 10.31 23.15 12.07
N ALA A 223 9.25 22.41 12.41
CA ALA A 223 9.34 21.25 13.28
C ALA A 223 10.21 20.15 12.65
N ILE A 224 10.01 19.85 11.36
CA ILE A 224 10.79 18.82 10.64
C ILE A 224 12.25 19.27 10.46
N GLU A 225 12.49 20.52 10.06
CA GLU A 225 13.84 21.07 9.91
C GLU A 225 14.63 21.01 11.23
N LYS A 226 13.98 21.38 12.35
CA LYS A 226 14.57 21.27 13.69
C LYS A 226 14.89 19.81 14.04
N ARG A 227 13.98 18.88 13.76
CA ARG A 227 14.20 17.45 14.00
C ARG A 227 15.40 16.92 13.21
N ILE A 228 15.54 17.31 11.94
CA ILE A 228 16.69 16.95 11.09
C ILE A 228 17.98 17.54 11.66
N GLN A 229 17.96 18.79 12.13
CA GLN A 229 19.13 19.43 12.75
C GLN A 229 19.58 18.71 14.03
N GLU A 230 18.64 18.24 14.85
CA GLU A 230 18.93 17.59 16.14
C GLU A 230 19.30 16.10 16.02
N LYS A 231 18.67 15.38 15.09
CA LYS A 231 18.76 13.91 15.00
C LYS A 231 19.46 13.42 13.73
N GLY A 232 19.78 14.32 12.82
CA GLY A 232 20.29 13.98 11.50
C GLY A 232 19.19 13.63 10.52
N GLU A 233 19.61 13.27 9.32
CA GLU A 233 18.72 13.00 8.20
C GLU A 233 18.30 11.53 8.20
N SER A 234 17.01 11.31 7.96
CA SER A 234 16.45 9.99 7.70
C SER A 234 15.55 10.03 6.47
N PRO A 235 15.34 8.88 5.80
CA PRO A 235 14.44 8.81 4.65
C PRO A 235 13.04 9.37 4.97
N HIS A 236 12.50 9.06 6.16
CA HIS A 236 11.19 9.50 6.60
C HIS A 236 11.12 11.02 6.78
N LEU A 237 12.13 11.62 7.40
CA LEU A 237 12.17 13.07 7.63
C LEU A 237 12.35 13.85 6.33
N LEU A 238 13.23 13.40 5.42
CA LEU A 238 13.41 14.04 4.13
C LEU A 238 12.11 13.98 3.29
N LEU A 239 11.44 12.82 3.26
CA LEU A 239 10.17 12.69 2.54
C LEU A 239 9.07 13.57 3.14
N ALA A 240 8.98 13.63 4.47
CA ALA A 240 8.03 14.51 5.14
C ALA A 240 8.33 16.00 4.88
N LEU A 241 9.60 16.39 4.83
CA LEU A 241 10.00 17.75 4.51
C LEU A 241 9.67 18.11 3.06
N ALA A 242 9.93 17.21 2.11
CA ALA A 242 9.55 17.40 0.72
C ALA A 242 8.03 17.52 0.54
N ASP A 243 7.25 16.68 1.24
CA ASP A 243 5.78 16.79 1.28
C ASP A 243 5.32 18.13 1.88
N ALA A 244 5.95 18.58 2.96
CA ALA A 244 5.63 19.86 3.56
C ALA A 244 5.96 21.04 2.61
N TYR A 245 7.08 20.97 1.90
CA TYR A 245 7.48 21.99 0.92
C TYR A 245 6.56 22.01 -0.29
N ILE A 246 6.22 20.85 -0.88
CA ILE A 246 5.38 20.82 -2.07
C ILE A 246 3.96 21.32 -1.75
N ASN A 247 3.40 20.96 -0.60
CA ASN A 247 2.10 21.45 -0.13
C ASN A 247 2.12 22.94 0.26
N ASN A 248 3.29 23.52 0.44
CA ASN A 248 3.49 24.95 0.67
C ASN A 248 3.96 25.68 -0.61
N GLY A 249 3.87 25.06 -1.79
CA GLY A 249 4.26 25.66 -3.07
C GLY A 249 5.77 25.87 -3.25
N LYS A 250 6.61 25.38 -2.33
CA LYS A 250 8.08 25.52 -2.34
C LYS A 250 8.71 24.47 -3.26
N ILE A 251 8.43 24.56 -4.56
CA ILE A 251 8.88 23.58 -5.57
C ILE A 251 10.40 23.46 -5.63
N GLY A 252 11.14 24.58 -5.60
CA GLY A 252 12.61 24.57 -5.62
C GLY A 252 13.20 23.76 -4.48
N LYS A 253 12.74 24.03 -3.24
CA LYS A 253 13.15 23.27 -2.06
C LYS A 253 12.74 21.80 -2.12
N THR A 254 11.59 21.49 -2.71
CA THR A 254 11.15 20.10 -2.91
C THR A 254 12.14 19.34 -3.80
N ILE A 255 12.58 19.96 -4.89
CA ILE A 255 13.60 19.39 -5.79
C ILE A 255 14.90 19.15 -5.00
N GLU A 256 15.41 20.15 -4.28
CA GLU A 256 16.64 20.02 -3.47
C GLU A 256 16.58 18.81 -2.52
N ILE A 257 15.46 18.63 -1.80
CA ILE A 257 15.28 17.51 -0.87
C ILE A 257 15.19 16.18 -1.60
N PHE A 258 14.47 16.09 -2.72
CA PHE A 258 14.40 14.86 -3.51
C PHE A 258 15.75 14.48 -4.13
N GLU A 259 16.51 15.44 -4.66
CA GLU A 259 17.86 15.19 -5.19
C GLU A 259 18.80 14.69 -4.09
N LYS A 260 18.74 15.33 -2.92
CA LYS A 260 19.45 14.88 -1.73
C LYS A 260 19.05 13.46 -1.32
N PHE A 261 17.75 13.15 -1.31
CA PHE A 261 17.25 11.82 -0.97
C PHE A 261 17.80 10.75 -1.91
N VAL A 262 17.71 10.94 -3.23
CA VAL A 262 18.13 9.91 -4.19
C VAL A 262 19.64 9.70 -4.19
N ASN A 263 20.42 10.70 -3.78
CA ASN A 263 21.87 10.60 -3.62
C ASN A 263 22.27 9.89 -2.32
N LEU A 264 21.59 10.17 -1.21
CA LEU A 264 21.87 9.54 0.09
C LEU A 264 21.32 8.11 0.19
N TYR A 265 20.18 7.85 -0.44
CA TYR A 265 19.44 6.59 -0.30
C TYR A 265 19.16 5.90 -1.65
N PRO A 266 20.17 5.64 -2.50
CA PRO A 266 19.95 5.13 -3.85
C PRO A 266 19.26 3.76 -3.90
N LYS A 267 19.36 2.95 -2.83
CA LYS A 267 18.73 1.62 -2.72
C LYS A 267 17.38 1.61 -1.95
N ASN A 268 16.88 2.77 -1.53
CA ASN A 268 15.61 2.83 -0.81
C ASN A 268 14.43 2.52 -1.76
N SER A 269 13.41 1.84 -1.24
CA SER A 269 12.23 1.43 -2.01
C SER A 269 11.46 2.61 -2.62
N ASN A 270 11.57 3.81 -2.04
CA ASN A 270 10.92 5.03 -2.55
C ASN A 270 11.73 5.74 -3.64
N THR A 271 13.03 5.42 -3.78
CA THR A 271 13.93 6.09 -4.74
C THR A 271 13.42 6.07 -6.18
N PRO A 272 12.92 4.95 -6.75
CA PRO A 272 12.42 4.94 -8.11
C PRO A 272 11.26 5.93 -8.33
N ALA A 273 10.34 6.00 -7.37
CA ALA A 273 9.21 6.93 -7.42
C ALA A 273 9.64 8.40 -7.25
N ILE A 274 10.64 8.67 -6.40
CA ILE A 274 11.18 10.03 -6.21
C ILE A 274 11.92 10.50 -7.46
N LEU A 275 12.68 9.63 -8.11
CA LEU A 275 13.32 9.93 -9.42
C LEU A 275 12.26 10.28 -10.46
N PHE A 276 11.15 9.53 -10.52
CA PHE A 276 10.04 9.89 -11.40
C PHE A 276 9.44 11.24 -11.04
N ASN A 277 9.17 11.52 -9.75
CA ASN A 277 8.64 12.80 -9.31
C ASN A 277 9.58 13.98 -9.64
N LEU A 278 10.90 13.80 -9.50
CA LEU A 278 11.89 14.79 -9.94
C LEU A 278 11.73 15.10 -11.43
N SER A 279 11.55 14.08 -12.27
CA SER A 279 11.33 14.32 -13.70
C SER A 279 10.07 15.16 -13.99
N VAL A 280 8.99 14.93 -13.23
CA VAL A 280 7.75 15.73 -13.34
C VAL A 280 7.98 17.17 -12.87
N LEU A 281 8.72 17.37 -11.77
CA LEU A 281 9.04 18.70 -11.25
C LEU A 281 9.94 19.49 -12.23
N TYR A 282 10.93 18.86 -12.83
CA TYR A 282 11.77 19.48 -13.85
C TYR A 282 11.01 19.75 -15.15
N SER A 283 10.07 18.87 -15.51
CA SER A 283 9.17 19.07 -16.65
C SER A 283 8.34 20.36 -16.49
N ARG A 284 7.82 20.63 -15.28
CA ARG A 284 7.10 21.88 -15.00
C ARG A 284 7.98 23.13 -15.14
N LYS A 285 9.30 22.99 -15.02
CA LYS A 285 10.28 24.06 -15.26
C LYS A 285 10.76 24.13 -16.72
N MET A 286 10.20 23.30 -17.61
CA MET A 286 10.62 23.15 -19.01
C MET A 286 12.09 22.75 -19.17
N ASP A 287 12.67 22.11 -18.15
CA ASP A 287 14.06 21.66 -18.16
C ASP A 287 14.15 20.27 -18.82
N LYS A 288 14.43 20.27 -20.12
CA LYS A 288 14.48 19.05 -20.93
C LYS A 288 15.53 18.06 -20.44
N ILE A 289 16.71 18.55 -20.10
CA ILE A 289 17.88 17.73 -19.74
C ILE A 289 17.57 16.94 -18.47
N ASN A 290 17.19 17.64 -17.40
CA ASN A 290 16.90 17.00 -16.12
C ASN A 290 15.63 16.13 -16.21
N THR A 291 14.61 16.55 -16.96
CA THR A 291 13.40 15.72 -17.17
C THR A 291 13.76 14.34 -17.73
N ILE A 292 14.53 14.28 -18.82
CA ILE A 292 14.89 13.02 -19.47
C ILE A 292 15.88 12.22 -18.60
N GLN A 293 16.84 12.90 -17.96
CA GLN A 293 17.82 12.25 -17.08
C GLN A 293 17.12 11.55 -15.91
N TYR A 294 16.19 12.21 -15.22
CA TYR A 294 15.49 11.63 -14.08
C TYR A 294 14.49 10.54 -14.50
N LEU A 295 13.83 10.66 -15.66
CA LEU A 295 13.04 9.56 -16.23
C LEU A 295 13.90 8.31 -16.48
N ARG A 296 15.07 8.48 -17.09
CA ARG A 296 16.00 7.37 -17.33
C ARG A 296 16.45 6.71 -16.03
N ARG A 297 16.84 7.51 -15.02
CA ARG A 297 17.23 7.00 -13.70
C ARG A 297 16.08 6.26 -13.03
N ALA A 298 14.84 6.76 -13.12
CA ALA A 298 13.67 6.08 -12.59
C ALA A 298 13.48 4.69 -13.24
N PHE A 299 13.63 4.60 -14.58
CA PHE A 299 13.57 3.34 -15.32
C PHE A 299 14.58 2.32 -14.83
N GLU A 300 15.83 2.76 -14.71
CA GLU A 300 16.97 1.94 -14.33
C GLU A 300 16.90 1.50 -12.87
N ALA A 301 16.31 2.33 -12.00
CA ALA A 301 15.98 1.98 -10.63
C ALA A 301 14.75 1.05 -10.50
N GLY A 302 14.13 0.65 -11.62
CA GLY A 302 13.02 -0.29 -11.63
C GLY A 302 11.64 0.35 -11.41
N TYR A 303 11.51 1.68 -11.51
CA TYR A 303 10.19 2.31 -11.52
C TYR A 303 9.37 1.73 -12.68
N ASN A 304 8.18 1.21 -12.37
CA ASN A 304 7.33 0.64 -13.41
C ASN A 304 6.69 1.76 -14.23
N MET A 305 7.38 2.08 -15.31
CA MET A 305 6.92 2.99 -16.32
C MET A 305 6.26 2.18 -17.42
N ARG A 306 4.94 2.27 -17.47
CA ARG A 306 4.21 1.71 -18.59
C ARG A 306 4.12 2.74 -19.72
N GLY A 307 3.75 2.31 -20.93
CA GLY A 307 3.85 3.10 -22.16
C GLY A 307 3.11 4.45 -22.17
N TRP A 308 2.30 4.75 -21.16
CA TRP A 308 1.59 6.03 -20.98
C TRP A 308 2.51 7.24 -20.84
N ILE A 309 3.79 7.08 -20.49
CA ILE A 309 4.72 8.22 -20.34
C ILE A 309 4.83 9.03 -21.62
N GLU A 310 4.78 8.38 -22.78
CA GLU A 310 4.72 9.10 -24.04
C GLU A 310 3.46 9.96 -24.11
N ASN A 311 2.34 9.55 -23.53
CA ASN A 311 1.09 10.32 -23.56
C ASN A 311 0.85 11.19 -22.32
N TYR A 312 1.82 11.28 -21.41
CA TYR A 312 1.71 12.14 -20.24
C TYR A 312 1.93 13.62 -20.61
N PRO A 313 0.94 14.51 -20.43
CA PRO A 313 1.03 15.90 -20.89
C PRO A 313 2.27 16.66 -20.42
N PRO A 314 2.73 16.51 -19.16
CA PRO A 314 3.97 17.13 -18.71
C PRO A 314 5.21 16.78 -19.56
N PHE A 315 5.23 15.66 -20.28
CA PHE A 315 6.39 15.26 -21.10
C PHE A 315 6.23 15.58 -22.59
N PHE A 316 5.16 16.26 -23.02
CA PHE A 316 4.96 16.56 -24.44
C PHE A 316 6.08 17.40 -25.05
N PHE A 317 6.66 18.31 -24.27
CA PHE A 317 7.74 19.20 -24.72
C PHE A 317 9.09 18.47 -24.94
N VAL A 318 9.26 17.24 -24.42
CA VAL A 318 10.46 16.41 -24.63
C VAL A 318 10.26 15.28 -25.65
N LYS A 319 9.05 15.09 -26.19
CA LYS A 319 8.75 14.03 -27.17
C LYS A 319 9.66 14.02 -28.40
N GLY A 320 10.09 15.21 -28.83
CA GLY A 320 10.95 15.37 -30.01
C GLY A 320 12.39 14.90 -29.77
N GLU A 321 12.84 14.90 -28.52
CA GLU A 321 14.23 14.67 -28.14
C GLU A 321 14.66 13.22 -28.39
N LYS A 322 15.88 13.06 -28.91
CA LYS A 322 16.43 11.75 -29.27
C LYS A 322 16.51 10.83 -28.06
N GLU A 323 17.01 11.35 -26.95
CA GLU A 323 17.21 10.65 -25.69
C GLU A 323 15.88 10.21 -25.06
N PHE A 324 14.81 10.98 -25.25
CA PHE A 324 13.47 10.60 -24.80
C PHE A 324 12.93 9.45 -25.65
N LYS A 325 13.05 9.53 -26.98
CA LYS A 325 12.62 8.45 -27.90
C LYS A 325 13.36 7.14 -27.62
N GLU A 326 14.67 7.20 -27.38
CA GLU A 326 15.48 6.04 -26.98
C GLU A 326 14.99 5.43 -25.66
N LEU A 327 14.65 6.26 -24.67
CA LEU A 327 14.09 5.79 -23.41
C LEU A 327 12.73 5.11 -23.60
N ILE A 328 11.83 5.70 -24.40
CA ILE A 328 10.53 5.10 -24.72
C ILE A 328 10.72 3.75 -25.43
N ASN A 329 11.68 3.63 -26.36
CA ASN A 329 11.99 2.35 -26.99
C ASN A 329 12.44 1.29 -25.97
N ARG A 330 13.33 1.63 -25.04
CA ARG A 330 13.77 0.72 -23.96
C ARG A 330 12.60 0.32 -23.05
N ILE A 331 11.70 1.25 -22.72
CA ILE A 331 10.49 0.97 -21.94
C ILE A 331 9.63 -0.03 -22.72
N ASN A 332 9.32 0.27 -23.98
CA ASN A 332 8.51 -0.57 -24.87
C ASN A 332 9.08 -1.98 -25.01
N GLU A 333 10.39 -2.13 -25.19
CA GLU A 333 11.06 -3.43 -25.27
C GLU A 333 10.89 -4.27 -23.99
N LYS A 334 10.94 -3.62 -22.82
CA LYS A 334 10.78 -4.24 -21.50
C LYS A 334 9.35 -4.72 -21.27
N ILE A 335 8.34 -3.92 -21.63
CA ILE A 335 6.92 -4.29 -21.50
C ILE A 335 6.40 -5.14 -22.67
N GLY A 336 7.19 -5.29 -23.73
CA GLY A 336 6.88 -6.12 -24.89
C GLY A 336 6.11 -5.42 -26.02
N ILE A 337 5.97 -4.10 -25.99
CA ILE A 337 5.39 -3.35 -27.10
C ILE A 337 6.26 -3.55 -28.36
N GLY A 338 5.61 -3.79 -29.50
CA GLY A 338 6.23 -4.18 -30.76
C GLY A 338 6.47 -5.69 -30.92
N LYS A 339 6.27 -6.49 -29.86
CA LYS A 339 6.40 -7.96 -29.91
C LYS A 339 5.04 -8.63 -30.08
N LYS A 340 5.05 -9.84 -30.66
CA LYS A 340 3.86 -10.69 -30.72
C LYS A 340 3.45 -11.10 -29.30
N VAL A 341 2.15 -11.03 -29.01
CA VAL A 341 1.58 -11.55 -27.76
C VAL A 341 1.95 -13.03 -27.64
N LYS A 342 2.36 -13.47 -26.44
CA LYS A 342 2.60 -14.90 -26.23
C LYS A 342 1.28 -15.66 -26.31
N ASP A 343 1.31 -16.82 -26.97
CA ASP A 343 0.13 -17.66 -27.10
C ASP A 343 -0.46 -18.03 -25.74
N PHE A 344 -1.77 -17.89 -25.60
CA PHE A 344 -2.52 -18.40 -24.45
C PHE A 344 -3.87 -18.94 -24.88
N GLN A 345 -4.34 -19.91 -24.09
CA GLN A 345 -5.68 -20.45 -24.17
C GLN A 345 -6.31 -20.44 -22.78
N CYS A 346 -7.57 -20.04 -22.71
CA CYS A 346 -8.34 -20.02 -21.46
C CYS A 346 -9.82 -20.23 -21.75
N LYS A 347 -10.63 -20.36 -20.71
CA LYS A 347 -12.09 -20.34 -20.82
C LYS A 347 -12.61 -19.01 -20.30
N ASP A 348 -13.60 -18.46 -20.99
CA ASP A 348 -14.39 -17.36 -20.42
C ASP A 348 -15.30 -17.87 -19.28
N ILE A 349 -15.96 -16.95 -18.59
CA ILE A 349 -16.90 -17.25 -17.50
C ILE A 349 -18.09 -18.12 -17.94
N ASN A 350 -18.41 -18.16 -19.24
CA ASN A 350 -19.49 -18.96 -19.83
C ASN A 350 -18.98 -20.35 -20.29
N GLY A 351 -17.69 -20.63 -20.14
CA GLY A 351 -17.06 -21.89 -20.52
C GLY A 351 -16.57 -21.94 -21.98
N ASN A 352 -16.69 -20.85 -22.75
CA ASN A 352 -16.22 -20.79 -24.12
C ASN A 352 -14.68 -20.73 -24.16
N LEU A 353 -14.07 -21.49 -25.06
CA LEU A 353 -12.63 -21.45 -25.26
C LEU A 353 -12.21 -20.16 -25.96
N ILE A 354 -11.31 -19.40 -25.33
CA ILE A 354 -10.59 -18.29 -25.92
C ILE A 354 -9.19 -18.78 -26.29
N ASP A 355 -8.81 -18.60 -27.56
CA ASP A 355 -7.45 -18.79 -28.06
C ASP A 355 -7.02 -17.50 -28.74
N ILE A 356 -5.97 -16.85 -28.22
CA ILE A 356 -5.53 -15.55 -28.73
C ILE A 356 -5.13 -15.61 -30.20
N ARG A 357 -4.64 -16.76 -30.68
CA ARG A 357 -4.26 -16.95 -32.09
C ARG A 357 -5.47 -16.92 -33.02
N LYS A 358 -6.63 -17.36 -32.53
CA LYS A 358 -7.90 -17.30 -33.30
C LYS A 358 -8.47 -15.88 -33.39
N LEU A 359 -7.83 -14.91 -32.74
CA LEU A 359 -8.19 -13.50 -32.81
C LEU A 359 -7.26 -12.70 -33.73
N GLU A 360 -6.29 -13.34 -34.40
CA GLU A 360 -5.60 -12.72 -35.53
C GLU A 360 -6.63 -12.26 -36.58
N GLY A 361 -6.38 -11.09 -37.18
CA GLY A 361 -7.33 -10.36 -38.02
C GLY A 361 -8.24 -9.39 -37.26
N LYS A 362 -8.30 -9.45 -35.92
CA LYS A 362 -9.01 -8.48 -35.08
C LYS A 362 -8.06 -7.57 -34.34
N VAL A 363 -8.53 -6.38 -33.99
CA VAL A 363 -7.88 -5.54 -32.97
C VAL A 363 -8.39 -6.03 -31.62
N VAL A 364 -7.48 -6.39 -30.71
CA VAL A 364 -7.86 -6.98 -29.40
C VAL A 364 -7.40 -6.07 -28.29
N LEU A 365 -8.33 -5.63 -27.45
CA LEU A 365 -8.03 -4.98 -26.17
C LEU A 365 -8.03 -6.05 -25.08
N VAL A 366 -6.87 -6.35 -24.52
CA VAL A 366 -6.73 -7.20 -23.33
C VAL A 366 -6.76 -6.28 -22.12
N ASP A 367 -7.85 -6.32 -21.36
CA ASP A 367 -8.12 -5.48 -20.18
C ASP A 367 -7.90 -6.29 -18.90
N PHE A 368 -7.25 -5.73 -17.90
CA PHE A 368 -6.97 -6.35 -16.60
C PHE A 368 -7.64 -5.54 -15.51
N CYS A 369 -8.60 -6.14 -14.82
CA CYS A 369 -9.49 -5.43 -13.91
C CYS A 369 -9.92 -6.28 -12.72
N ALA A 370 -10.57 -5.65 -11.74
CA ALA A 370 -11.24 -6.35 -10.64
C ALA A 370 -12.54 -5.63 -10.27
N SER A 371 -13.58 -6.41 -9.96
CA SER A 371 -14.92 -5.88 -9.68
C SER A 371 -14.98 -5.04 -8.40
N TRP A 372 -14.07 -5.28 -7.46
CA TRP A 372 -13.94 -4.54 -6.21
C TRP A 372 -13.15 -3.24 -6.33
N TYR A 373 -12.49 -2.98 -7.47
CA TYR A 373 -11.66 -1.79 -7.65
C TYR A 373 -12.42 -0.67 -8.37
N GLU A 374 -12.62 0.45 -7.69
CA GLU A 374 -13.48 1.56 -8.15
C GLU A 374 -13.05 2.12 -9.51
N GLN A 375 -11.74 2.31 -9.71
CA GLN A 375 -11.18 2.82 -10.96
C GLN A 375 -11.44 1.86 -12.13
N CYS A 376 -11.40 0.54 -11.91
CA CYS A 376 -11.78 -0.43 -12.94
C CYS A 376 -13.26 -0.30 -13.31
N ARG A 377 -14.14 -0.12 -12.32
CA ARG A 377 -15.58 0.04 -12.55
C ARG A 377 -15.90 1.30 -13.34
N ALA A 378 -15.13 2.36 -13.13
CA ALA A 378 -15.29 3.63 -13.84
C ALA A 378 -15.00 3.50 -15.35
N GLU A 379 -14.15 2.54 -15.78
CA GLU A 379 -13.81 2.32 -17.19
C GLU A 379 -14.90 1.54 -17.95
N ILE A 380 -15.68 0.69 -17.27
CA ILE A 380 -16.66 -0.22 -17.91
C ILE A 380 -17.68 0.50 -18.81
N PRO A 381 -18.31 1.62 -18.41
CA PRO A 381 -19.23 2.34 -19.29
C PRO A 381 -18.58 2.82 -20.59
N PHE A 382 -17.33 3.26 -20.54
CA PHE A 382 -16.59 3.74 -21.72
C PHE A 382 -16.24 2.57 -22.65
N LEU A 383 -15.72 1.46 -22.10
CA LEU A 383 -15.44 0.26 -22.87
C LEU A 383 -16.70 -0.32 -23.53
N ARG A 384 -17.87 -0.18 -22.90
CA ARG A 384 -19.16 -0.57 -23.48
C ARG A 384 -19.53 0.26 -24.70
N GLU A 385 -19.35 1.57 -24.64
CA GLU A 385 -19.57 2.43 -25.81
C GLU A 385 -18.55 2.16 -26.91
N ASP A 386 -17.28 1.93 -26.56
CA ASP A 386 -16.24 1.56 -27.51
C ASP A 386 -16.55 0.23 -28.20
N TYR A 387 -16.95 -0.79 -27.44
CA TYR A 387 -17.33 -2.09 -27.99
C TYR A 387 -18.56 -2.00 -28.90
N LYS A 388 -19.56 -1.22 -28.50
CA LYS A 388 -20.74 -0.96 -29.34
C LYS A 388 -20.36 -0.27 -30.66
N ARG A 389 -19.40 0.67 -30.61
CA ARG A 389 -18.96 1.44 -31.79
C ARG A 389 -18.05 0.65 -32.73
N PHE A 390 -17.20 -0.23 -32.20
CA PHE A 390 -16.10 -0.85 -32.94
C PHE A 390 -16.14 -2.39 -32.99
N GLY A 391 -16.97 -3.05 -32.18
CA GLY A 391 -17.04 -4.52 -32.11
C GLY A 391 -17.37 -5.15 -33.47
N ASN A 392 -18.40 -4.63 -34.14
CA ASN A 392 -18.78 -5.05 -35.50
C ASN A 392 -17.77 -4.65 -36.58
N LYS A 393 -16.78 -3.82 -36.25
CA LYS A 393 -15.71 -3.37 -37.16
C LYS A 393 -14.41 -4.15 -36.96
N GLY A 394 -14.39 -5.13 -36.05
CA GLY A 394 -13.23 -5.98 -35.80
C GLY A 394 -12.51 -5.71 -34.48
N LEU A 395 -13.09 -4.94 -33.55
CA LEU A 395 -12.61 -4.87 -32.17
C LEU A 395 -13.10 -6.09 -31.38
N GLU A 396 -12.22 -6.68 -30.58
CA GLU A 396 -12.56 -7.63 -29.52
C GLU A 396 -12.03 -7.10 -28.18
N ILE A 397 -12.76 -7.34 -27.09
CA ILE A 397 -12.29 -7.05 -25.73
C ILE A 397 -12.25 -8.36 -24.94
N ILE A 398 -11.14 -8.57 -24.23
CA ILE A 398 -10.96 -9.67 -23.29
C ILE A 398 -10.59 -9.06 -21.94
N SER A 399 -11.54 -9.05 -21.01
CA SER A 399 -11.26 -8.65 -19.62
C SER A 399 -10.79 -9.86 -18.81
N VAL A 400 -9.57 -9.80 -18.31
CA VAL A 400 -9.00 -10.76 -17.36
C VAL A 400 -9.24 -10.23 -15.95
N SER A 401 -10.17 -10.86 -15.25
CA SER A 401 -10.50 -10.51 -13.86
C SER A 401 -9.45 -11.04 -12.90
N LEU A 402 -8.96 -10.14 -12.04
CA LEU A 402 -8.10 -10.45 -10.89
C LEU A 402 -8.90 -10.48 -9.57
N ASP A 403 -10.22 -10.71 -9.65
CA ASP A 403 -11.03 -11.02 -8.48
C ASP A 403 -10.61 -12.36 -7.86
N ASP A 404 -10.89 -12.53 -6.57
CA ASP A 404 -10.71 -13.80 -5.86
C ASP A 404 -12.04 -14.57 -5.75
N GLU A 405 -13.17 -13.86 -5.71
CA GLU A 405 -14.50 -14.41 -5.46
C GLU A 405 -15.35 -14.48 -6.72
N LYS A 406 -15.65 -15.70 -7.18
CA LYS A 406 -16.39 -15.94 -8.42
C LYS A 406 -17.80 -15.34 -8.40
N ASP A 407 -18.55 -15.54 -7.31
CA ASP A 407 -19.96 -15.13 -7.26
C ASP A 407 -20.13 -13.61 -7.24
N ALA A 408 -19.21 -12.90 -6.59
CA ALA A 408 -19.15 -11.44 -6.61
C ALA A 408 -18.89 -10.91 -8.02
N LEU A 409 -17.91 -11.50 -8.71
CA LEU A 409 -17.62 -11.17 -10.11
C LEU A 409 -18.82 -11.43 -11.02
N PHE A 410 -19.47 -12.58 -10.91
CA PHE A 410 -20.63 -12.94 -11.74
C PHE A 410 -21.80 -11.96 -11.53
N SER A 411 -22.05 -11.58 -10.28
CA SER A 411 -23.06 -10.58 -9.93
C SER A 411 -22.72 -9.21 -10.54
N PHE A 412 -21.45 -8.81 -10.49
CA PHE A 412 -20.95 -7.58 -11.10
C PHE A 412 -21.11 -7.58 -12.62
N ILE A 413 -20.66 -8.63 -13.30
CA ILE A 413 -20.76 -8.77 -14.76
C ILE A 413 -22.21 -8.70 -15.22
N SER A 414 -23.11 -9.39 -14.52
CA SER A 414 -24.54 -9.41 -14.83
C SER A 414 -25.17 -8.02 -14.65
N LYS A 415 -24.84 -7.34 -13.54
CA LYS A 415 -25.33 -5.99 -13.24
C LYS A 415 -24.83 -4.96 -14.24
N GLU A 416 -23.56 -5.03 -14.62
CA GLU A 416 -22.94 -4.10 -15.57
C GLU A 416 -23.19 -4.50 -17.03
N ALA A 417 -23.93 -5.58 -17.31
CA ALA A 417 -24.28 -6.02 -18.66
C ALA A 417 -23.07 -6.02 -19.62
N ILE A 418 -21.95 -6.62 -19.20
CA ILE A 418 -20.70 -6.64 -19.98
C ILE A 418 -20.87 -7.55 -21.21
N PRO A 419 -20.79 -7.01 -22.46
CA PRO A 419 -21.10 -7.78 -23.67
C PRO A 419 -19.89 -8.53 -24.26
N TRP A 420 -18.68 -8.30 -23.75
CA TRP A 420 -17.45 -8.91 -24.25
C TRP A 420 -16.98 -10.07 -23.36
N LYS A 421 -15.86 -10.70 -23.74
CA LYS A 421 -15.33 -11.88 -23.06
C LYS A 421 -14.71 -11.52 -21.72
N VAL A 422 -15.11 -12.23 -20.66
CA VAL A 422 -14.48 -12.11 -19.33
C VAL A 422 -13.85 -13.43 -18.93
N VAL A 423 -12.59 -13.39 -18.52
CA VAL A 423 -11.79 -14.53 -18.06
C VAL A 423 -11.62 -14.43 -16.55
N PHE A 424 -11.77 -15.55 -15.85
CA PHE A 424 -11.58 -15.64 -14.41
C PHE A 424 -10.86 -16.95 -14.06
N SER A 425 -9.68 -16.84 -13.46
CA SER A 425 -8.92 -18.01 -12.99
C SER A 425 -9.04 -18.26 -11.48
N GLY A 426 -9.58 -17.30 -10.72
CA GLY A 426 -9.61 -17.33 -9.25
C GLY A 426 -8.22 -17.27 -8.61
N LYS A 427 -7.21 -16.82 -9.35
CA LYS A 427 -5.82 -16.71 -8.87
C LYS A 427 -5.40 -15.27 -8.57
N GLY A 428 -6.31 -14.30 -8.68
CA GLY A 428 -6.01 -12.88 -8.51
C GLY A 428 -4.76 -12.47 -9.28
N ARG A 429 -3.80 -11.84 -8.60
CA ARG A 429 -2.50 -11.42 -9.18
C ARG A 429 -1.64 -12.56 -9.73
N ASN A 430 -1.90 -13.81 -9.33
CA ASN A 430 -1.18 -14.99 -9.83
C ASN A 430 -1.78 -15.57 -11.11
N ASP A 431 -2.75 -14.89 -11.74
CA ASP A 431 -3.34 -15.29 -13.01
C ASP A 431 -2.27 -15.54 -14.09
N PRO A 432 -2.34 -16.67 -14.83
CA PRO A 432 -1.34 -17.01 -15.85
C PRO A 432 -1.27 -16.00 -16.99
N ILE A 433 -2.39 -15.40 -17.41
CA ILE A 433 -2.44 -14.38 -18.46
C ILE A 433 -1.87 -13.08 -17.90
N ALA A 434 -2.23 -12.68 -16.68
CA ALA A 434 -1.61 -11.52 -16.03
C ALA A 434 -0.07 -11.62 -15.97
N LYS A 435 0.47 -12.83 -15.73
CA LYS A 435 1.91 -13.09 -15.78
C LYS A 435 2.51 -12.98 -17.18
N ILE A 436 1.79 -13.38 -18.23
CA ILE A 436 2.24 -13.22 -19.62
C ILE A 436 2.45 -11.74 -19.96
N PHE A 437 1.53 -10.89 -19.51
CA PHE A 437 1.55 -9.45 -19.76
C PHE A 437 2.34 -8.65 -18.72
N GLY A 438 2.91 -9.31 -17.71
CA GLY A 438 3.70 -8.65 -16.66
C GLY A 438 2.88 -7.69 -15.78
N ILE A 439 1.62 -8.01 -15.52
CA ILE A 439 0.70 -7.15 -14.76
C ILE A 439 1.04 -7.17 -13.27
N ASP A 440 1.33 -6.00 -12.73
CA ASP A 440 1.63 -5.76 -11.31
C ASP A 440 0.65 -4.78 -10.64
N SER A 441 -0.18 -4.09 -11.42
CA SER A 441 -1.22 -3.17 -10.96
C SER A 441 -2.39 -3.09 -11.96
N ILE A 442 -3.58 -2.75 -11.45
CA ILE A 442 -4.81 -2.59 -12.22
C ILE A 442 -5.42 -1.19 -11.94
N PRO A 443 -6.23 -0.62 -12.86
CA PRO A 443 -6.52 -1.12 -14.20
C PRO A 443 -5.26 -1.15 -15.08
N SER A 444 -5.22 -2.07 -16.04
CA SER A 444 -4.21 -2.11 -17.09
C SER A 444 -4.83 -2.65 -18.35
N ASN A 445 -4.34 -2.22 -19.51
CA ASN A 445 -4.75 -2.86 -20.76
C ASN A 445 -3.62 -2.87 -21.78
N PHE A 446 -3.73 -3.77 -22.75
CA PHE A 446 -2.87 -3.84 -23.92
C PHE A 446 -3.73 -3.87 -25.18
N LEU A 447 -3.42 -2.98 -26.12
CA LEU A 447 -4.06 -2.97 -27.43
C LEU A 447 -3.18 -3.71 -28.43
N VAL A 448 -3.72 -4.80 -28.96
CA VAL A 448 -3.07 -5.74 -29.87
C VAL A 448 -3.62 -5.53 -31.28
N ASP A 449 -2.74 -5.42 -32.27
CA ASP A 449 -3.16 -5.28 -33.68
C ASP A 449 -3.58 -6.60 -34.31
N LYS A 450 -4.06 -6.50 -35.56
CA LYS A 450 -4.55 -7.64 -36.37
C LYS A 450 -3.50 -8.72 -36.61
N ARG A 451 -2.21 -8.45 -36.41
CA ARG A 451 -1.12 -9.41 -36.57
C ARG A 451 -0.71 -10.05 -35.23
N GLY A 452 -1.43 -9.74 -34.15
CA GLY A 452 -1.12 -10.20 -32.81
C GLY A 452 0.04 -9.44 -32.15
N ILE A 453 0.42 -8.26 -32.65
CA ILE A 453 1.49 -7.45 -32.06
C ILE A 453 0.92 -6.52 -30.99
N MET A 454 1.54 -6.47 -29.82
CA MET A 454 1.20 -5.49 -28.78
C MET A 454 1.65 -4.10 -29.21
N ARG A 455 0.72 -3.20 -29.46
CA ARG A 455 1.01 -1.87 -30.02
C ARG A 455 1.01 -0.78 -28.96
N TYR A 456 0.11 -0.86 -27.99
CA TYR A 456 -0.03 0.13 -26.94
C TYR A 456 -0.40 -0.52 -25.61
N ALA A 457 -0.14 0.19 -24.51
CA ALA A 457 -0.51 -0.21 -23.16
C ALA A 457 -1.10 0.97 -22.38
N ASP A 458 -1.95 0.64 -21.39
CA ASP A 458 -2.64 1.55 -20.45
C ASP A 458 -3.31 2.74 -21.13
N LEU A 459 -4.11 2.44 -22.14
CA LEU A 459 -4.91 3.44 -22.85
C LEU A 459 -6.25 3.64 -22.15
N ASN A 460 -6.75 4.88 -22.16
CA ASN A 460 -8.12 5.20 -21.75
C ASN A 460 -8.68 6.36 -22.57
N GLY A 461 -9.99 6.58 -22.45
CA GLY A 461 -10.70 7.70 -23.07
C GLY A 461 -10.41 7.91 -24.55
N GLU A 462 -10.24 9.17 -24.94
CA GLU A 462 -10.03 9.55 -26.35
C GLU A 462 -8.76 8.95 -26.98
N VAL A 463 -7.72 8.70 -26.16
CA VAL A 463 -6.48 8.10 -26.65
C VAL A 463 -6.73 6.64 -27.07
N LEU A 464 -7.47 5.88 -26.26
CA LEU A 464 -7.86 4.50 -26.59
C LEU A 464 -8.65 4.47 -27.91
N ILE A 465 -9.69 5.30 -28.02
CA ILE A 465 -10.54 5.40 -29.21
C ILE A 465 -9.70 5.66 -30.46
N LYS A 466 -8.80 6.65 -30.39
CA LYS A 466 -7.93 7.01 -31.51
C LYS A 466 -7.03 5.86 -31.96
N ARG A 467 -6.45 5.11 -31.01
CA ARG A 467 -5.60 3.96 -31.33
C ARG A 467 -6.39 2.77 -31.87
N ILE A 468 -7.60 2.54 -31.37
CA ILE A 468 -8.50 1.53 -31.96
C ILE A 468 -8.79 1.89 -33.42
N GLU A 469 -9.20 3.12 -33.70
CA GLU A 469 -9.48 3.56 -35.08
C GLU A 469 -8.28 3.45 -36.02
N GLU A 470 -7.09 3.77 -35.52
CA GLU A 470 -5.82 3.62 -36.24
C GLU A 470 -5.60 2.15 -36.64
N LEU A 471 -5.61 1.23 -35.67
CA LEU A 471 -5.34 -0.19 -35.93
C LEU A 471 -6.43 -0.88 -36.74
N LEU A 472 -7.69 -0.42 -36.66
CA LEU A 472 -8.77 -0.95 -37.49
C LEU A 472 -8.59 -0.57 -38.97
N LYS A 473 -7.97 0.57 -39.27
CA LYS A 473 -7.68 1.04 -40.64
C LYS A 473 -6.42 0.41 -41.23
N GLU A 474 -5.50 -0.06 -40.40
CA GLU A 474 -4.32 -0.81 -40.86
C GLU A 474 -4.75 -2.08 -41.62
N LYS A 475 -4.10 -2.31 -42.77
CA LYS A 475 -4.38 -3.42 -43.67
C LYS A 475 -3.66 -4.69 -43.25
#